data_AF-A0A953QLV8-F1
#
_entry.id   AF-A0A953QLV8-F1
#
_cell.length_a   1.000
_cell.length_b   1.000
_cell.length_c   1.000
_cell.angle_alpha   90.00
_cell.angle_beta   90.00
_cell.angle_gamma   90.00
#
_symmetry.space_group_name_H-M   'P 1'
#
loop_
_entity.id
_entity.type
_entity.pdbx_description
1 polymer ?
#
loop_
_entity_poly.entity_id
_entity_poly.type
_entity_poly.pdbx_seq_one_letter_code
_entity_poly.pdbx_strand_id
1 'polypeptide(L)' 'MKRVVLILVFAASAACAADTSAPGVPNFHRVNEHIYRGGQPAPAGWTSLAGLGIKLVIDLRPATEHPTAAAP' A
#
# COMPACT_ATOMS: atom_id res chain seq x y z
N MET A 1 10.28 22.08 -52.67
CA MET A 1 9.33 22.23 -51.55
C MET A 1 9.31 20.94 -50.75
N LYS A 2 10.14 20.80 -49.71
CA LYS A 2 10.27 19.55 -48.92
C LYS A 2 9.37 19.65 -47.69
N ARG A 3 8.31 18.85 -47.64
CA ARG A 3 7.40 18.75 -46.49
C ARG A 3 8.09 17.90 -45.42
N VAL A 4 8.47 18.51 -44.30
CA VAL A 4 9.01 17.80 -43.14
C VAL A 4 7.83 17.27 -42.33
N VAL A 5 7.72 15.96 -42.24
CA VAL A 5 6.72 15.27 -41.39
C VAL A 5 7.40 14.92 -40.08
N LEU A 6 6.99 15.59 -39.00
CA LEU A 6 7.45 15.32 -37.64
C LEU A 6 6.55 14.23 -37.04
N ILE A 7 7.06 13.00 -36.95
CA ILE A 7 6.38 11.90 -36.26
C ILE A 7 6.66 12.02 -34.77
N LEU A 8 5.64 12.38 -34.00
CA LEU A 8 5.69 12.48 -32.55
C LEU A 8 5.33 11.11 -31.96
N VAL A 9 6.34 10.31 -31.63
CA VAL A 9 6.15 9.00 -30.98
C VAL A 9 5.80 9.25 -29.51
N PHE A 10 4.52 9.14 -29.19
CA PHE A 10 4.02 9.20 -27.81
C PHE A 10 4.30 7.85 -27.14
N ALA A 11 5.40 7.75 -26.39
CA ALA A 11 5.69 6.58 -25.56
C ALA A 11 4.72 6.58 -24.38
N ALA A 12 3.63 5.81 -24.49
CA ALA A 12 2.71 5.56 -23.39
C ALA A 12 3.41 4.72 -22.31
N SER A 13 3.99 5.36 -21.30
CA SER A 13 4.45 4.69 -20.09
C SER A 13 3.23 4.17 -19.33
N ALA A 14 2.88 2.90 -19.55
CA ALA A 14 2.01 2.16 -18.67
C ALA A 14 2.72 2.03 -17.32
N ALA A 15 2.36 2.88 -16.36
CA ALA A 15 2.77 2.71 -14.97
C ALA A 15 2.05 1.47 -14.43
N CYS A 16 2.69 0.30 -14.58
CA CYS A 16 2.28 -0.90 -13.86
C CYS A 16 2.40 -0.58 -12.37
N ALA A 17 1.27 -0.41 -11.70
CA ALA A 17 1.23 -0.29 -10.25
C ALA A 17 1.83 -1.59 -9.68
N ALA A 18 3.08 -1.54 -9.24
CA ALA A 18 3.70 -2.67 -8.57
C ALA A 18 2.90 -2.96 -7.30
N ASP A 19 2.27 -4.14 -7.26
CA ASP A 19 1.52 -4.59 -6.09
C ASP A 19 2.47 -4.66 -4.89
N THR A 20 2.29 -3.72 -3.97
CA THR A 20 3.05 -3.72 -2.72
C THR A 20 2.51 -4.85 -1.86
N SER A 21 3.32 -5.89 -1.64
CA SER A 21 2.89 -7.07 -0.88
C SER A 21 3.33 -6.98 0.58
N ALA A 22 2.41 -7.26 1.49
CA ALA A 22 2.68 -7.45 2.92
C ALA A 22 2.04 -8.78 3.38
N PRO A 23 2.77 -9.90 3.30
CA PRO A 23 2.25 -11.20 3.74
C PRO A 23 1.75 -11.13 5.18
N GLY A 24 0.56 -11.69 5.42
CA GLY A 24 -0.10 -11.67 6.74
C GLY A 24 -0.90 -10.40 7.03
N VAL A 25 -1.03 -9.49 6.07
CA VAL A 25 -1.95 -8.33 6.13
C VAL A 25 -3.03 -8.50 5.07
N PRO A 26 -4.28 -8.84 5.46
CA PRO A 26 -5.38 -9.02 4.51
C PRO A 26 -5.68 -7.72 3.75
N ASN A 27 -6.11 -7.80 2.49
CA ASN A 27 -6.52 -6.63 1.69
C ASN A 27 -5.52 -5.46 1.72
N PHE A 28 -4.22 -5.78 1.71
CA PHE A 28 -3.16 -4.77 1.78
C PHE A 28 -2.91 -4.12 0.43
N HIS A 29 -3.01 -2.79 0.39
CA HIS A 29 -2.80 -2.00 -0.83
C HIS A 29 -2.17 -0.64 -0.50
N ARG A 30 -1.38 -0.13 -1.43
CA ARG A 30 -0.88 1.25 -1.41
C ARG A 30 -1.94 2.19 -1.98
N VAL A 31 -2.30 3.23 -1.24
CA VAL A 31 -3.27 4.26 -1.68
C VAL A 31 -2.55 5.36 -2.45
N ASN A 32 -1.42 5.82 -1.93
CA ASN A 32 -0.55 6.80 -2.57
C ASN A 32 0.90 6.63 -2.09
N GLU A 33 1.78 7.59 -2.36
CA GLU A 33 3.20 7.46 -2.06
C GLU A 33 3.51 7.17 -0.58
N HIS A 34 2.68 7.68 0.34
CA HIS A 34 2.93 7.66 1.78
C HIS A 34 1.87 6.90 2.60
N ILE A 35 0.75 6.51 1.98
CA ILE A 35 -0.40 5.93 2.67
C ILE A 35 -0.66 4.52 2.14
N TYR A 36 -0.83 3.60 3.09
CA TYR A 36 -1.23 2.22 2.87
C TYR A 36 -2.54 1.93 3.59
N ARG A 37 -3.27 0.93 3.12
CA ARG A 37 -4.47 0.39 3.77
C ARG A 37 -4.36 -1.13 3.86
N GLY A 38 -5.05 -1.71 4.84
CA GLY A 38 -5.11 -3.14 5.02
C GLY A 38 -6.12 -3.51 6.11
N GLY A 39 -6.42 -4.79 6.20
CA GLY A 39 -7.11 -5.39 7.34
C GLY A 39 -6.14 -5.64 8.51
N GLN A 40 -6.69 -6.18 9.59
CA GLN A 40 -5.93 -6.50 10.80
C GLN A 40 -4.74 -7.42 10.49
N PRO A 41 -3.49 -7.01 10.77
CA PRO A 41 -2.33 -7.87 10.58
C PRO A 41 -2.38 -9.09 11.51
N ALA A 42 -2.05 -10.26 10.96
CA ALA A 42 -1.66 -11.42 11.74
C ALA A 42 -0.29 -11.18 12.42
N PRO A 43 0.14 -12.01 13.39
CA PRO A 43 1.43 -11.83 14.06
C PRO A 43 2.62 -11.64 13.11
N ALA A 44 2.70 -12.42 12.03
CA ALA A 44 3.76 -12.30 11.01
C ALA A 44 3.59 -11.04 10.11
N GLY A 45 2.37 -10.52 9.99
CA GLY A 45 2.08 -9.32 9.19
C GLY A 45 2.80 -8.08 9.73
N TRP A 46 3.01 -8.00 11.04
CA TRP A 46 3.76 -6.90 11.66
C TRP A 46 5.21 -6.84 11.19
N THR A 47 5.88 -7.99 11.06
CA THR A 47 7.24 -8.05 10.51
C THR A 47 7.27 -7.61 9.05
N SER A 48 6.27 -7.99 8.25
CA SER A 48 6.14 -7.55 6.86
C SER A 48 5.99 -6.02 6.75
N LEU A 49 5.14 -5.41 7.59
CA LEU A 49 4.94 -3.96 7.62
C LEU A 49 6.23 -3.22 8.02
N ALA A 50 6.95 -3.74 9.02
CA ALA A 50 8.24 -3.19 9.44
C ALA A 50 9.30 -3.28 8.33
N GLY A 51 9.35 -4.39 7.59
CA GLY A 51 10.22 -4.57 6.43
C GLY A 51 9.95 -3.58 5.29
N LEU A 52 8.70 -3.13 5.15
CA LEU A 52 8.32 -2.06 4.21
C LEU A 52 8.64 -0.64 4.73
N GLY A 53 9.14 -0.52 5.96
CA GLY A 53 9.48 0.78 6.58
C GLY A 53 8.27 1.54 7.12
N ILE A 54 7.12 0.88 7.31
CA ILE A 54 5.94 1.49 7.91
C ILE A 54 6.22 1.73 9.41
N LYS A 55 6.11 2.98 9.84
CA LYS A 55 6.42 3.41 11.21
C LYS A 55 5.20 3.67 12.07
N LEU A 56 4.04 3.89 11.44
CA LEU A 56 2.80 4.25 12.09
C LEU A 56 1.68 3.38 11.52
N VAL A 57 0.91 2.76 12.42
CA VAL A 57 -0.31 2.04 12.09
C VAL A 57 -1.44 2.67 12.89
N ILE A 58 -2.48 3.12 12.19
CA ILE A 58 -3.67 3.70 12.81
C ILE A 58 -4.73 2.61 12.82
N ASP A 59 -5.10 2.14 14.02
CA ASP A 59 -6.22 1.22 14.17
C ASP A 59 -7.54 2.00 14.13
N LEU A 60 -8.39 1.65 13.17
CA LEU A 60 -9.71 2.24 12.96
C LEU A 60 -10.84 1.39 13.53
N ARG A 61 -10.52 0.23 14.13
CA ARG A 61 -11.51 -0.65 14.75
C ARG A 61 -12.09 -0.01 16.01
N PRO A 62 -13.37 -0.26 16.32
CA PRO A 62 -13.96 0.21 17.57
C PRO A 62 -13.26 -0.46 18.77
N ALA A 63 -13.26 0.21 19.93
CA ALA A 63 -12.64 -0.30 21.15
C ALA A 63 -13.18 -1.68 21.60
N THR A 64 -14.41 -2.01 21.22
CA THR A 64 -15.06 -3.31 21.48
C THR A 64 -14.47 -4.46 20.66
N GLU A 65 -13.83 -4.16 19.53
CA GLU A 65 -13.20 -5.14 18.64
C GLU A 65 -11.66 -5.12 18.78
N HIS A 66 -11.13 -4.06 19.35
CA HIS A 66 -9.77 -4.09 19.86
C HIS A 66 -9.73 -5.15 20.97
N PRO A 67 -8.79 -6.11 20.95
CA PRO A 67 -8.47 -6.90 22.13
C PRO A 67 -7.87 -5.91 23.13
N THR A 68 -8.73 -5.18 23.82
CA THR A 68 -8.36 -4.48 25.03
C THR A 68 -7.89 -5.59 25.93
N ALA A 69 -6.56 -5.65 26.15
CA ALA A 69 -6.05 -6.30 27.35
C ALA A 69 -6.96 -5.83 28.48
N ALA A 70 -7.65 -6.79 29.11
CA ALA A 70 -8.59 -6.55 30.18
C ALA A 70 -8.16 -5.32 30.99
N ALA A 71 -9.01 -4.29 30.99
CA ALA A 71 -8.83 -3.13 31.84
C ALA A 71 -8.64 -3.61 33.31
N PRO A 72 -7.84 -2.88 34.12
CA PRO A 72 -7.38 -3.33 35.44
C PRO A 72 -8.48 -3.82 36.38
#